data_AF-A0A4R6II54-F1
#
_entry.id   AF-A0A4R6II54-F1
#
_cell.length_a   1.000
_cell.length_b   1.000
_cell.length_c   1.000
_cell.angle_alpha   90.00
_cell.angle_beta   90.00
_cell.angle_gamma   90.00
#
_symmetry.space_group_name_H-M   'P 1'
#
loop_
_entity.id
_entity.type
_entity.pdbx_description
1 polymer ?
#
loop_
_entity_poly.entity_id
_entity_poly.type
_entity_poly.pdbx_seq_one_letter_code
_entity_poly.pdbx_strand_id
1 'polypeptide(L)'
;MIKILKLQKALISIIIGVLLLVGYLILRGQKNDSSIYMLEASGVFLMLGAFLFMYPILFARKDSAGCVELDPELDPEADSEEPSPVADEGVRLP
;
A
#
# COMPACT_ATOMS: atom_id res chain seq x y z
N MET A 1 5.32 -7.05 -11.45
CA MET A 1 4.85 -5.73 -11.96
C MET A 1 3.39 -5.32 -11.62
N ILE A 2 2.55 -6.16 -11.00
CA ILE A 2 1.19 -5.76 -10.55
C ILE A 2 1.17 -5.15 -9.13
N LYS A 3 2.23 -5.32 -8.33
CA LYS A 3 2.25 -5.01 -6.88
C LYS A 3 2.50 -3.53 -6.55
N ILE A 4 3.29 -2.80 -7.36
CA ILE A 4 3.47 -1.33 -7.23
C ILE A 4 2.12 -0.58 -7.31
N LEU A 5 1.12 -1.12 -8.01
CA LEU A 5 -0.20 -0.49 -8.09
C LEU A 5 -0.87 -0.34 -6.71
N LYS A 6 -0.58 -1.19 -5.72
CA LYS A 6 -1.24 -1.12 -4.41
C LYS A 6 -0.83 0.14 -3.63
N LEU A 7 0.47 0.43 -3.56
CA LEU A 7 0.98 1.65 -2.91
C LEU A 7 0.65 2.90 -3.73
N GLN A 8 0.72 2.80 -5.06
CA GLN A 8 0.38 3.90 -5.95
C GLN A 8 -1.11 4.29 -5.82
N LYS A 9 -2.01 3.32 -5.66
CA LYS A 9 -3.44 3.59 -5.40
C LYS A 9 -3.67 4.32 -4.07
N ALA A 10 -2.95 3.93 -3.01
CA ALA A 10 -3.00 4.62 -1.73
C ALA A 10 -2.55 6.09 -1.88
N LEU A 11 -1.41 6.32 -2.55
CA LEU A 11 -0.92 7.67 -2.86
C LEU A 11 -1.92 8.50 -3.66
N ILE A 12 -2.52 7.93 -4.71
CA ILE A 12 -3.55 8.63 -5.51
C ILE A 12 -4.75 9.03 -4.64
N SER A 13 -5.21 8.16 -3.75
CA SER A 13 -6.33 8.47 -2.84
C SER A 13 -5.99 9.60 -1.86
N ILE A 14 -4.75 9.66 -1.36
CA ILE A 14 -4.28 10.76 -0.50
C ILE A 14 -4.23 12.07 -1.29
N ILE A 15 -3.69 12.07 -2.51
CA ILE A 15 -3.62 13.26 -3.37
C ILE A 15 -5.03 13.81 -3.63
N ILE A 16 -5.99 12.94 -3.94
CA ILE A 16 -7.40 13.33 -4.12
C ILE A 16 -7.97 13.94 -2.84
N GLY A 17 -7.71 13.33 -1.69
CA GLY A 17 -8.11 13.85 -0.38
C GLY A 17 -7.54 15.25 -0.10
N VAL A 18 -6.27 15.49 -0.44
CA VAL A 18 -5.62 16.80 -0.32
C VAL A 18 -6.24 17.82 -1.27
N LEU A 19 -6.52 17.45 -2.52
CA LEU A 19 -7.18 18.34 -3.49
C LEU A 19 -8.58 18.75 -3.02
N LEU A 20 -9.36 17.81 -2.47
CA LEU A 20 -10.66 18.11 -1.85
C LEU A 20 -10.51 19.06 -0.66
N LEU A 21 -9.46 18.91 0.15
CA LEU A 21 -9.17 19.81 1.28
C LEU A 21 -8.87 21.23 0.81
N VAL A 22 -8.07 21.37 -0.25
CA VAL A 22 -7.78 22.67 -0.87
C VAL A 22 -9.07 23.29 -1.42
N GLY A 23 -9.92 22.48 -2.07
CA GLY A 23 -11.24 22.90 -2.52
C GLY A 23 -12.12 23.41 -1.37
N TYR A 24 -12.17 22.68 -0.25
CA TYR A 24 -12.84 23.14 0.97
C TYR A 24 -12.32 24.49 1.44
N LEU A 25 -11.00 24.68 1.49
CA LEU A 25 -10.39 25.90 2.00
C LEU A 25 -10.80 27.13 1.17
N ILE A 26 -10.90 26.96 -0.15
CA ILE A 26 -11.38 27.99 -1.08
C ILE A 26 -12.89 28.27 -0.85
N LEU A 27 -13.72 27.23 -0.74
CA LEU A 27 -15.17 27.37 -0.55
C LEU A 27 -15.53 27.95 0.83
N ARG A 28 -14.75 27.64 1.85
CA ARG A 28 -14.91 28.18 3.21
C ARG A 28 -14.78 29.70 3.22
N GLY A 29 -13.85 30.26 2.43
CA GLY A 29 -13.69 31.70 2.27
C GLY A 29 -14.93 32.42 1.72
N GLN A 30 -15.78 31.69 0.99
CA GLN A 30 -17.02 32.19 0.41
C GLN A 30 -18.25 31.99 1.31
N LYS A 31 -18.07 31.54 2.57
CA LYS A 31 -19.15 31.21 3.52
C LYS A 31 -20.21 30.26 2.93
N ASN A 32 -19.78 29.34 2.08
CA ASN A 32 -20.67 28.35 1.49
C ASN A 32 -20.88 27.19 2.48
N ASP A 33 -22.10 26.96 2.93
CA ASP A 33 -22.44 25.90 3.88
C ASP A 33 -22.13 24.50 3.33
N SER A 34 -22.12 24.34 2.00
CA SER A 34 -21.73 23.10 1.33
C SER A 34 -20.24 22.74 1.51
N SER A 35 -19.43 23.66 2.02
CA SER A 35 -18.01 23.43 2.29
C SER A 35 -17.80 22.30 3.33
N ILE A 36 -18.72 22.13 4.29
CA ILE A 36 -18.65 21.08 5.30
C ILE A 36 -18.66 19.69 4.68
N TYR A 37 -19.53 19.43 3.70
CA TYR A 37 -19.58 18.13 3.02
C TYR A 37 -18.28 17.83 2.24
N MET A 38 -17.65 18.87 1.69
CA MET A 38 -16.37 18.73 0.98
C MET A 38 -15.22 18.40 1.95
N LEU A 39 -15.24 18.98 3.15
CA LEU A 39 -14.29 18.67 4.22
C LEU A 39 -14.46 17.23 4.73
N GLU A 40 -15.71 16.80 4.93
CA GLU A 40 -16.02 15.43 5.35
C GLU A 40 -15.54 14.40 4.32
N ALA A 41 -15.84 14.63 3.03
CA ALA A 41 -15.37 13.79 1.94
C ALA A 41 -13.83 13.73 1.86
N SER A 42 -13.15 14.87 2.03
CA SER A 42 -11.68 14.93 2.11
C SER A 42 -11.15 14.09 3.27
N GLY A 43 -11.74 14.22 4.45
CA GLY A 43 -11.36 13.46 5.64
C GLY A 43 -11.48 11.95 5.43
N VAL A 44 -12.57 11.48 4.82
CA VAL A 44 -12.79 10.06 4.51
C VAL A 44 -11.73 9.55 3.54
N PHE A 45 -11.43 10.29 2.47
CA PHE A 45 -10.40 9.91 1.49
C PHE A 45 -9.00 9.86 2.09
N LEU A 46 -8.65 10.82 2.95
CA LEU A 46 -7.37 10.82 3.66
C LEU A 46 -7.26 9.68 4.65
N MET A 47 -8.32 9.36 5.40
CA MET A 47 -8.35 8.22 6.32
C MET A 47 -8.19 6.90 5.56
N LEU A 48 -8.98 6.67 4.50
CA LEU A 48 -8.84 5.47 3.67
C LEU A 48 -7.44 5.36 3.06
N GLY A 49 -6.92 6.46 2.53
CA GLY A 49 -5.57 6.52 1.96
C GLY A 49 -4.50 6.21 2.99
N ALA A 50 -4.63 6.72 4.21
CA ALA A 50 -3.72 6.44 5.32
C ALA A 50 -3.78 4.96 5.74
N PHE A 51 -4.98 4.35 5.81
CA PHE A 51 -5.10 2.92 6.12
C PHE A 51 -4.48 2.04 5.03
N LEU A 52 -4.72 2.36 3.75
CA LEU A 52 -4.13 1.65 2.61
C LEU A 52 -2.61 1.81 2.57
N PHE A 53 -2.10 2.99 2.94
CA PHE A 53 -0.67 3.27 3.04
C PHE A 53 -0.02 2.56 4.24
N MET A 54 -0.74 2.44 5.36
CA MET A 54 -0.25 1.80 6.57
C MET A 54 -0.23 0.26 6.48
N TYR A 55 -1.12 -0.35 5.68
CA TYR A 55 -1.16 -1.79 5.44
C TYR A 55 0.21 -2.41 5.07
N PRO A 56 0.93 -1.95 4.03
CA PRO A 56 2.23 -2.51 3.69
C PRO A 56 3.30 -2.26 4.76
N ILE A 57 3.18 -1.20 5.56
CA ILE A 57 4.14 -0.88 6.63
C ILE A 57 3.98 -1.87 7.80
N LEU A 58 2.74 -2.20 8.18
CA LEU A 58 2.45 -3.15 9.25
C LEU A 58 2.75 -4.61 8.85
N PHE A 59 2.55 -4.94 7.58
CA PHE A 59 2.80 -6.28 7.03
C PHE A 59 4.20 -6.45 6.43
N ALA A 60 5.08 -5.44 6.53
CA ALA A 60 6.49 -5.60 6.19
C ALA A 60 7.10 -6.64 7.14
N ARG A 61 7.36 -7.84 6.62
CA ARG A 61 7.94 -8.94 7.40
C ARG A 61 9.35 -8.53 7.85
N LYS A 62 9.65 -8.78 9.12
CA LYS A 62 11.00 -8.59 9.66
C LYS A 62 11.82 -9.82 9.29
N ASP A 63 12.83 -9.65 8.45
CA ASP A 63 13.73 -10.74 8.09
C ASP A 63 14.68 -11.05 9.26
N SER A 64 15.14 -12.30 9.34
CA SER A 64 15.90 -12.87 10.47
C SER A 64 17.26 -12.23 10.71
N ALA A 65 17.70 -11.31 9.82
CA ALA A 65 18.92 -10.53 9.92
C ALA A 65 18.72 -9.08 10.41
N GLY A 66 17.49 -8.66 10.72
CA GLY A 66 17.21 -7.31 11.22
C GLY A 66 17.08 -6.23 10.13
N CYS A 67 17.17 -6.59 8.85
CA CYS A 67 16.75 -5.75 7.74
C CYS A 67 15.27 -5.98 7.45
N VAL A 68 14.49 -4.90 7.46
CA VAL A 68 13.09 -4.93 7.01
C VAL A 68 13.14 -4.76 5.49
N GLU A 69 13.19 -5.86 4.75
CA GLU A 69 13.06 -5.80 3.29
C GLU A 69 11.59 -5.53 2.95
N LEU A 70 11.31 -4.28 2.61
CA LEU A 70 10.11 -3.90 1.86
C LEU A 70 10.30 -4.37 0.42
N ASP A 71 10.42 -5.67 0.19
CA ASP A 71 10.52 -6.21 -1.17
C ASP A 71 9.11 -6.25 -1.79
N PRO A 72 8.80 -5.35 -2.74
CA PRO A 72 7.49 -5.31 -3.38
C PRO A 72 7.20 -6.54 -4.24
N GLU A 73 8.17 -7.43 -4.44
CA GLU A 73 8.03 -8.65 -5.26
C GLU A 73 7.64 -9.90 -4.46
N LEU A 74 7.84 -9.91 -3.15
CA LEU A 74 7.53 -11.05 -2.30
C LEU A 74 6.01 -11.11 -2.02
N ASP A 75 5.30 -12.08 -2.61
CA ASP A 75 3.90 -12.34 -2.24
C ASP A 75 3.90 -13.10 -0.91
N PRO A 76 3.13 -12.65 0.12
CA PRO A 76 3.01 -13.41 1.35
C PRO A 76 2.32 -14.77 1.18
N GLU A 77 1.74 -15.04 -0.01
CA GLU A 77 1.08 -16.30 -0.36
C GLU A 77 1.98 -17.27 -1.15
N ALA A 78 3.16 -16.84 -1.62
CA ALA A 78 4.01 -17.65 -2.49
C ALA A 78 4.83 -18.74 -1.77
N ASP A 79 4.95 -18.69 -0.44
CA ASP A 79 5.67 -19.68 0.38
C ASP A 79 4.74 -20.71 1.06
N SER A 80 3.52 -20.89 0.53
CA SER A 80 2.62 -21.97 0.96
C SER A 80 2.69 -23.22 0.09
N GLU A 81 3.73 -23.36 -0.75
CA GLU A 81 4.11 -24.64 -1.34
C GLU A 81 5.39 -25.19 -0.67
N GLU A 82 5.23 -26.41 -0.16
CA GLU A 82 6.20 -27.21 0.57
C GLU A 82 7.56 -27.35 -0.16
N PRO A 83 8.67 -27.55 0.57
CA PRO A 83 9.99 -27.68 -0.04
C PRO A 83 10.06 -28.99 -0.84
N SER A 84 10.07 -28.88 -2.17
CA SER A 84 10.43 -30.00 -3.05
C SER A 84 11.87 -30.43 -2.75
N PRO A 85 12.12 -31.72 -2.46
CA PRO A 85 13.43 -32.20 -2.06
C PRO A 85 14.43 -32.08 -3.22
N VAL A 86 15.60 -31.55 -2.90
CA VAL A 86 16.79 -31.60 -3.75
C VAL A 86 17.15 -33.08 -3.92
N ALA A 87 16.88 -33.64 -5.10
CA ALA A 87 17.43 -34.92 -5.51
C ALA A 87 18.86 -34.70 -6.02
N ASP A 88 19.80 -34.76 -5.08
CA ASP A 88 21.16 -35.22 -5.34
C ASP A 88 21.15 -36.70 -5.76
N GLU A 89 22.23 -37.13 -6.40
CA GLU A 89 22.54 -38.47 -6.92
C GLU A 89 21.98 -38.86 -8.31
N GLY A 90 22.89 -38.81 -9.29
CA GLY A 90 22.69 -39.38 -10.60
C GLY A 90 23.99 -39.52 -11.39
N VAL A 91 24.92 -40.33 -10.87
CA VAL A 91 26.12 -40.84 -11.55
C VAL A 91 25.86 -41.19 -13.02
N ARG A 92 26.59 -40.57 -13.97
CA ARG A 92 27.02 -41.21 -15.24
C ARG A 92 28.26 -40.54 -15.83
N LEU A 93 29.39 -41.23 -15.75
CA LEU A 93 30.52 -41.14 -16.68
C LEU A 93 30.08 -41.72 -18.05
N PRO A 94 30.66 -41.21 -19.16
CA PRO A 94 31.58 -42.05 -19.93
C PRO A 94 33.01 -41.51 -20.00
#